data_AF-A0A9X5XGY0-F1
#
_entry.id   AF-A0A9X5XGY0-F1
#
_cell.length_a   1.000
_cell.length_b   1.000
_cell.length_c   1.000
_cell.angle_alpha   90.00
_cell.angle_beta   90.00
_cell.angle_gamma   90.00
#
_symmetry.space_group_name_H-M   'P 1'
#
loop_
_entity.id
_entity.type
_entity.pdbx_description
1 polymer ?
#
loop_
_entity_poly.entity_id
_entity_poly.type
_entity_poly.pdbx_seq_one_letter_code
_entity_poly.pdbx_strand_id
1 'polypeptide(L)'
;MLKIAGAAAGATVAGTALAAPPATAADGAFAHPGMLHTRADLQRMATRVKAGAEPYTAGFARLTANRHAQSTWTANPQATVYRGSGTPENYVTLYNDIHAAYQNALRWHVTGITAHADTARDILNAWSARLTRLDGSADRFLASGLYGYQFANAAELVRGHDGFELARFQKMMLDVFHPLSEDFLAHHNGSYITNYWANWDLTNIASVLAIGILCDDRAKVDRAVEYFKHGAGMGSVKNAIPVVYADGLAEWVEAGRDQGHALLGVGLMGTICEMAWN
;
A
#
# COMPACT_ATOMS: atom_id res chain seq x y z
N MET A 1 -2.08 -63.50 -31.60
CA MET A 1 -2.44 -64.09 -30.30
C MET A 1 -2.12 -63.09 -29.20
N LEU A 2 -3.16 -62.73 -28.46
CA LEU A 2 -3.27 -61.71 -27.43
C LEU A 2 -2.52 -62.10 -26.14
N LYS A 3 -1.73 -61.20 -25.54
CA LYS A 3 -1.45 -61.20 -24.07
C LYS A 3 -1.28 -59.77 -23.54
N ILE A 4 -2.43 -59.22 -23.13
CA ILE A 4 -2.77 -58.51 -21.88
C ILE A 4 -1.76 -57.47 -21.34
N ALA A 5 -2.13 -56.20 -21.51
CA ALA A 5 -1.68 -55.08 -20.69
C ALA A 5 -2.53 -55.00 -19.41
N GLY A 6 -1.86 -54.86 -18.26
CA GLY A 6 -2.51 -54.57 -16.98
C GLY A 6 -2.72 -53.07 -16.80
N ALA A 7 -3.98 -52.66 -16.63
CA ALA A 7 -4.34 -51.29 -16.30
C ALA A 7 -4.21 -51.05 -14.79
N ALA A 8 -3.37 -50.08 -14.39
CA ALA A 8 -3.38 -49.53 -13.05
C ALA A 8 -4.38 -48.36 -13.01
N ALA A 9 -5.46 -48.53 -12.25
CA ALA A 9 -6.43 -47.48 -11.98
C ALA A 9 -5.83 -46.48 -10.98
N GLY A 10 -5.52 -45.27 -11.43
CA GLY A 10 -5.20 -44.14 -10.56
C GLY A 10 -6.49 -43.51 -10.05
N ALA A 11 -6.71 -43.54 -8.74
CA ALA A 11 -7.81 -42.83 -8.10
C ALA A 11 -7.51 -41.33 -8.09
N THR A 12 -8.28 -40.55 -8.83
CA THR A 12 -8.29 -39.09 -8.75
C THR A 12 -9.10 -38.67 -7.51
N VAL A 13 -8.40 -38.20 -6.48
CA VAL A 13 -9.05 -37.50 -5.36
C VAL A 13 -9.41 -36.10 -5.84
N ALA A 14 -10.68 -35.88 -6.17
CA ALA A 14 -11.21 -34.56 -6.43
C ALA A 14 -11.27 -33.79 -5.10
N GLY A 15 -10.25 -32.97 -4.84
CA GLY A 15 -10.29 -31.99 -3.76
C GLY A 15 -11.30 -30.90 -4.11
N THR A 16 -12.45 -30.89 -3.45
CA THR A 16 -13.38 -29.77 -3.48
C THR A 16 -12.69 -28.58 -2.80
N ALA A 17 -12.25 -27.61 -3.59
CA ALA A 17 -11.86 -26.30 -3.06
C ALA A 17 -13.11 -25.68 -2.43
N LEU A 18 -13.17 -25.68 -1.10
CA LEU A 18 -14.17 -24.90 -0.36
C LEU A 18 -13.89 -23.43 -0.68
N ALA A 19 -14.81 -22.79 -1.39
CA ALA A 19 -14.78 -21.34 -1.58
C ALA A 19 -14.73 -20.69 -0.20
N ALA A 20 -13.71 -19.87 0.04
CA ALA A 20 -13.64 -19.08 1.27
C ALA A 20 -14.92 -18.23 1.37
N PRO A 21 -15.56 -18.16 2.55
CA PRO A 21 -16.71 -17.29 2.74
C PRO A 21 -16.32 -15.86 2.34
N PRO A 22 -17.23 -15.08 1.73
CA PRO A 22 -16.93 -13.71 1.38
C PRO A 22 -16.51 -12.95 2.65
N ALA A 23 -15.33 -12.35 2.61
CA ALA A 23 -14.86 -11.46 3.67
C ALA A 23 -15.81 -10.26 3.74
N THR A 24 -16.79 -10.33 4.63
CA THR A 24 -17.53 -9.16 5.11
C THR A 24 -16.59 -8.42 6.05
N ALA A 25 -16.25 -7.18 5.73
CA ALA A 25 -15.46 -6.33 6.62
C ALA A 25 -16.18 -6.29 7.98
N ALA A 26 -15.54 -6.84 9.01
CA ALA A 26 -16.17 -7.04 10.31
C ALA A 26 -16.62 -5.69 10.90
N ASP A 27 -17.78 -5.66 11.57
CA ASP A 27 -18.28 -4.50 12.35
C ASP A 27 -17.46 -4.25 13.64
N GLY A 28 -16.18 -4.67 13.66
CA GLY A 28 -15.25 -4.48 14.77
C GLY A 28 -14.39 -3.23 14.60
N ALA A 29 -13.81 -2.76 15.70
CA ALA A 29 -12.76 -1.73 15.64
C ALA A 29 -11.58 -2.23 14.79
N PHE A 30 -10.94 -1.33 14.05
CA PHE A 30 -9.78 -1.67 13.23
C PHE A 30 -8.62 -2.16 14.10
N ALA A 31 -7.91 -3.18 13.62
CA ALA A 31 -6.69 -3.63 14.25
C ALA A 31 -5.54 -2.66 13.94
N HIS A 32 -4.66 -2.42 14.92
CA HIS A 32 -3.48 -1.57 14.74
C HIS A 32 -2.20 -2.26 15.26
N PRO A 33 -1.17 -2.45 14.41
CA PRO A 33 -1.17 -2.15 12.98
C PRO A 33 -2.09 -3.09 12.19
N GLY A 34 -2.82 -2.56 11.21
CA GLY A 34 -3.79 -3.30 10.38
C GLY A 34 -3.83 -2.86 8.92
N MET A 35 -2.68 -2.43 8.38
CA MET A 35 -2.53 -2.13 6.94
C MET A 35 -1.68 -3.21 6.27
N LEU A 36 -0.49 -2.89 5.74
CA LEU A 36 0.40 -3.88 5.13
C LEU A 36 1.10 -4.80 6.14
N HIS A 37 0.99 -4.51 7.43
CA HIS A 37 1.57 -5.33 8.49
C HIS A 37 0.57 -5.48 9.61
N THR A 38 0.43 -6.70 10.11
CA THR A 38 -0.18 -6.96 11.41
C THR A 38 0.87 -7.08 12.50
N ARG A 39 0.44 -7.01 13.77
CA ARG A 39 1.33 -7.31 14.90
C ARG A 39 1.94 -8.71 14.81
N ALA A 40 1.17 -9.69 14.32
CA ALA A 40 1.63 -11.06 14.15
C ALA A 40 2.71 -11.16 13.06
N ASP A 41 2.60 -10.40 11.98
CA ASP A 41 3.62 -10.35 10.93
C ASP A 41 4.94 -9.80 11.43
N LEU A 42 4.89 -8.67 12.15
CA LEU A 42 6.07 -8.04 12.72
C LEU A 42 6.78 -8.94 13.74
N GLN A 43 6.01 -9.62 14.61
CA GLN A 43 6.54 -10.61 15.56
C GLN A 43 7.16 -11.81 14.84
N ARG A 44 6.53 -12.29 13.76
CA ARG A 44 7.07 -13.38 12.94
C ARG A 44 8.38 -12.97 12.28
N MET A 45 8.47 -11.75 11.73
CA MET A 45 9.71 -11.20 11.18
C MET A 45 10.82 -11.17 12.22
N ALA A 46 10.57 -10.56 13.39
CA ALA A 46 11.53 -10.46 14.47
C ALA A 46 12.03 -11.84 14.94
N THR A 47 11.10 -12.78 15.13
CA THR A 47 11.41 -14.16 15.58
C THR A 47 12.30 -14.89 14.57
N ARG A 48 11.96 -14.81 13.28
CA ARG A 48 12.72 -15.50 12.21
C ARG A 48 14.12 -14.92 12.04
N VAL A 49 14.26 -13.59 12.09
CA VAL A 49 15.57 -12.92 12.04
C VAL A 49 16.42 -13.28 13.26
N LYS A 50 15.85 -13.24 14.47
CA LYS A 50 16.55 -13.62 15.70
C LYS A 50 17.02 -15.09 15.68
N ALA A 51 16.25 -15.96 15.03
CA ALA A 51 16.61 -17.37 14.86
C ALA A 51 17.63 -17.62 13.74
N GLY A 52 18.06 -16.59 12.99
CA GLY A 52 18.95 -16.76 11.84
C GLY A 52 18.31 -17.51 10.67
N ALA A 53 16.98 -17.55 10.58
CA ALA A 53 16.28 -18.34 9.56
C ALA A 53 16.28 -17.66 8.18
N GLU A 54 16.59 -18.41 7.13
CA GLU A 54 16.46 -17.95 5.75
C GLU A 54 15.02 -18.12 5.23
N PRO A 55 14.54 -17.23 4.32
CA PRO A 55 15.24 -16.08 3.72
C PRO A 55 15.21 -14.78 4.56
N TYR A 56 14.71 -14.84 5.79
CA TYR A 56 14.43 -13.66 6.62
C TYR A 56 15.72 -12.92 7.01
N THR A 57 16.77 -13.64 7.38
CA THR A 57 18.09 -13.05 7.69
C THR A 57 18.65 -12.29 6.49
N ALA A 58 18.65 -12.90 5.30
CA ALA A 58 19.10 -12.21 4.08
C ALA A 58 18.26 -10.97 3.75
N GLY A 59 16.93 -11.05 3.91
CA GLY A 59 16.04 -9.90 3.74
C GLY A 59 16.34 -8.77 4.73
N PHE A 60 16.57 -9.11 5.99
CA PHE A 60 16.92 -8.11 7.00
C PHE A 60 18.29 -7.48 6.76
N ALA A 61 19.28 -8.25 6.29
CA ALA A 61 20.58 -7.72 5.88
C ALA A 61 20.46 -6.71 4.72
N ARG A 62 19.56 -6.95 3.76
CA ARG A 62 19.27 -5.97 2.69
C ARG A 62 18.61 -4.71 3.22
N LEU A 63 17.69 -4.84 4.18
CA LEU A 63 17.06 -3.70 4.85
C LEU A 63 18.12 -2.85 5.58
N THR A 64 18.99 -3.45 6.38
CA THR A 64 19.99 -2.73 7.18
C THR A 64 21.09 -2.08 6.35
N ALA A 65 21.39 -2.61 5.16
CA ALA A 65 22.32 -2.00 4.22
C ALA A 65 21.75 -0.77 3.47
N ASN A 66 20.42 -0.56 3.52
CA ASN A 66 19.80 0.58 2.86
C ASN A 66 20.07 1.88 3.63
N ARG A 67 20.49 2.94 2.92
CA ARG A 67 20.73 4.26 3.52
C ARG A 67 19.50 4.85 4.21
N HIS A 68 18.30 4.54 3.72
CA HIS A 68 17.04 5.04 4.31
C HIS A 68 16.74 4.39 5.66
N ALA A 69 17.32 3.22 5.93
CA ALA A 69 17.08 2.47 7.16
C ALA A 69 18.05 2.87 8.30
N GLN A 70 18.81 3.96 8.15
CA GLN A 70 19.71 4.44 9.20
C GLN A 70 18.99 5.39 10.15
N SER A 71 19.21 5.24 11.45
CA SER A 71 18.61 6.12 12.48
C SER A 71 19.20 7.53 12.50
N THR A 72 20.21 7.79 11.68
CA THR A 72 20.83 9.10 11.48
C THR A 72 20.17 9.88 10.33
N TRP A 73 19.15 9.31 9.66
CA TRP A 73 18.41 10.02 8.62
C TRP A 73 17.76 11.30 9.16
N THR A 74 17.88 12.40 8.42
CA THR A 74 17.25 13.68 8.75
C THR A 74 16.27 14.05 7.65
N ALA A 75 15.00 14.26 8.03
CA ALA A 75 13.94 14.63 7.09
C ALA A 75 14.15 16.03 6.49
N ASN A 76 13.62 16.24 5.29
CA ASN A 76 13.59 17.55 4.63
C ASN A 76 12.15 17.92 4.21
N PRO A 77 11.26 18.20 5.17
CA PRO A 77 9.84 18.42 4.88
C PRO A 77 9.61 19.68 4.05
N GLN A 78 8.72 19.57 3.07
CA GLN A 78 8.36 20.66 2.16
C GLN A 78 6.94 21.16 2.45
N ALA A 79 6.69 22.47 2.29
CA ALA A 79 5.35 23.03 2.47
C ALA A 79 4.40 22.62 1.33
N THR A 80 4.94 22.60 0.12
CA THR A 80 4.25 22.15 -1.09
C THR A 80 5.11 21.10 -1.77
N VAL A 81 4.49 20.00 -2.19
CA VAL A 81 5.12 18.98 -3.03
C VAL A 81 4.60 19.06 -4.44
N TYR A 82 5.49 19.26 -5.41
CA TYR A 82 5.21 19.38 -6.83
C TYR A 82 5.54 18.07 -7.57
N ARG A 83 4.63 17.62 -8.44
CA ARG A 83 4.84 16.50 -9.37
C ARG A 83 4.19 16.76 -10.74
N GLY A 84 4.90 16.40 -11.80
CA GLY A 84 4.54 16.55 -13.22
C GLY A 84 4.59 17.98 -13.75
N SER A 85 4.51 19.00 -12.88
CA SER A 85 4.83 20.39 -13.19
C SER A 85 5.15 21.18 -11.91
N GLY A 86 5.75 22.36 -12.08
CA GLY A 86 6.36 23.15 -10.99
C GLY A 86 7.89 23.02 -11.03
N THR A 87 8.61 24.13 -10.90
CA THR A 87 10.07 24.16 -11.06
C THR A 87 10.75 24.61 -9.77
N PRO A 88 11.58 23.75 -9.12
CA PRO A 88 11.80 22.33 -9.43
C PRO A 88 10.68 21.42 -8.88
N GLU A 89 10.46 20.29 -9.54
CA GLU A 89 9.73 19.18 -8.92
C GLU A 89 10.51 18.67 -7.70
N ASN A 90 9.81 18.39 -6.60
CA ASN A 90 10.43 18.04 -5.32
C ASN A 90 9.82 16.81 -4.64
N TYR A 91 8.91 16.09 -5.31
CA TYR A 91 8.28 14.86 -4.81
C TYR A 91 9.27 13.75 -4.42
N VAL A 92 10.47 13.78 -5.01
CA VAL A 92 11.59 12.90 -4.63
C VAL A 92 11.99 13.05 -3.17
N THR A 93 11.89 14.25 -2.63
CA THR A 93 12.15 14.52 -1.21
C THR A 93 11.13 13.80 -0.33
N LEU A 94 9.85 13.88 -0.70
CA LEU A 94 8.76 13.26 0.06
C LEU A 94 8.90 11.75 0.10
N TYR A 95 9.01 11.06 -1.05
CA TYR A 95 9.01 9.60 -1.02
C TYR A 95 10.28 9.02 -0.39
N ASN A 96 11.44 9.69 -0.47
CA ASN A 96 12.65 9.20 0.21
C ASN A 96 12.49 9.28 1.73
N ASP A 97 11.87 10.35 2.25
CA ASP A 97 11.57 10.48 3.68
C ASP A 97 10.52 9.46 4.14
N ILE A 98 9.46 9.23 3.35
CA ILE A 98 8.48 8.16 3.64
C ILE A 98 9.17 6.79 3.69
N HIS A 99 10.02 6.49 2.71
CA HIS A 99 10.79 5.25 2.68
C HIS A 99 11.73 5.12 3.88
N ALA A 100 12.32 6.21 4.36
CA ALA A 100 13.16 6.22 5.55
C ALA A 100 12.35 5.98 6.82
N ALA A 101 11.18 6.60 6.96
CA ALA A 101 10.29 6.38 8.09
C ALA A 101 9.83 4.91 8.15
N TYR A 102 9.34 4.38 7.04
CA TYR A 102 8.88 2.99 6.95
C TYR A 102 9.99 1.98 7.28
N GLN A 103 11.18 2.13 6.68
CA GLN A 103 12.29 1.20 6.89
C GLN A 103 12.86 1.28 8.31
N ASN A 104 12.95 2.47 8.90
CA ASN A 104 13.33 2.61 10.31
C ASN A 104 12.28 1.97 11.23
N ALA A 105 10.98 2.19 10.98
CA ALA A 105 9.93 1.54 11.77
C ALA A 105 10.02 0.00 11.71
N LEU A 106 10.27 -0.59 10.53
CA LEU A 106 10.51 -2.03 10.39
C LEU A 106 11.76 -2.50 11.17
N ARG A 107 12.86 -1.74 11.11
CA ARG A 107 14.06 -2.07 11.91
C ARG A 107 13.77 -2.05 13.40
N TRP A 108 12.99 -1.08 13.87
CA TRP A 108 12.56 -1.04 15.27
C TRP A 108 11.77 -2.29 15.64
N HIS A 109 10.75 -2.66 14.87
CA HIS A 109 9.94 -3.85 15.17
C HIS A 109 10.75 -5.15 15.17
N VAL A 110 11.77 -5.26 14.31
CA VAL A 110 12.64 -6.46 14.27
C VAL A 110 13.66 -6.49 15.41
N THR A 111 14.22 -5.35 15.79
CA THR A 111 15.40 -5.29 16.70
C THR A 111 15.09 -4.82 18.12
N GLY A 112 13.99 -4.09 18.32
CA GLY A 112 13.67 -3.36 19.55
C GLY A 112 14.52 -2.10 19.78
N ILE A 113 15.41 -1.71 18.86
CA ILE A 113 16.27 -0.53 19.03
C ILE A 113 15.43 0.75 18.81
N THR A 114 15.22 1.50 19.89
CA THR A 114 14.33 2.68 19.92
C THR A 114 14.77 3.81 19.01
N ALA A 115 16.07 3.98 18.77
CA ALA A 115 16.59 5.02 17.88
C ALA A 115 15.95 4.96 16.47
N HIS A 116 15.57 3.77 15.98
CA HIS A 116 14.86 3.67 14.71
C HIS A 116 13.39 4.10 14.79
N ALA A 117 12.70 3.78 15.89
CA ALA A 117 11.34 4.27 16.13
C ALA A 117 11.32 5.80 16.22
N ASP A 118 12.29 6.36 16.94
CA ASP A 118 12.48 7.79 17.11
C ASP A 118 12.70 8.49 15.76
N THR A 119 13.60 7.97 14.91
CA THR A 119 13.81 8.51 13.57
C THR A 119 12.54 8.46 12.72
N ALA A 120 11.81 7.35 12.73
CA ALA A 120 10.56 7.22 11.98
C ALA A 120 9.52 8.24 12.45
N ARG A 121 9.29 8.33 13.76
CA ARG A 121 8.43 9.34 14.38
C ARG A 121 8.83 10.76 13.98
N ASP A 122 10.11 11.11 14.08
CA ASP A 122 10.59 12.46 13.85
C ASP A 122 10.38 12.89 12.39
N ILE A 123 10.56 11.97 11.43
CA ILE A 123 10.23 12.20 10.02
C ILE A 123 8.72 12.49 9.85
N LEU A 124 7.85 11.63 10.39
CA LEU A 124 6.39 11.78 10.26
C LEU A 124 5.90 13.08 10.95
N ASN A 125 6.45 13.40 12.11
CA ASN A 125 6.16 14.62 12.86
C ASN A 125 6.60 15.87 12.10
N ALA A 126 7.78 15.85 11.48
CA ALA A 126 8.33 16.95 10.69
C ALA A 126 7.46 17.27 9.47
N TRP A 127 7.04 16.25 8.73
CA TRP A 127 6.16 16.42 7.57
C TRP A 127 4.75 16.89 7.96
N SER A 128 4.13 16.27 8.98
CA SER A 128 2.80 16.70 9.46
C SER A 128 2.76 18.12 10.03
N ALA A 129 3.90 18.67 10.45
CA ALA A 129 4.00 20.05 10.89
C ALA A 129 4.16 21.06 9.73
N ARG A 130 4.56 20.61 8.53
CA ARG A 130 5.02 21.51 7.46
C ARG A 130 4.23 21.39 6.16
N LEU A 131 3.84 20.19 5.76
CA LEU A 131 3.18 19.94 4.48
C LEU A 131 1.75 20.44 4.49
N THR A 132 1.43 21.26 3.50
CA THR A 132 0.11 21.90 3.37
C THR A 132 -0.53 21.65 2.02
N ARG A 133 0.22 21.20 1.02
CA ARG A 133 -0.29 21.06 -0.35
C ARG A 133 0.50 20.06 -1.19
N LEU A 134 -0.22 19.30 -2.01
CA LEU A 134 0.33 18.64 -3.20
C LEU A 134 -0.13 19.42 -4.44
N ASP A 135 0.76 19.60 -5.40
CA ASP A 135 0.52 20.45 -6.56
C ASP A 135 1.27 19.94 -7.80
N GLY A 136 1.03 20.61 -8.92
CA GLY A 136 1.64 20.27 -10.21
C GLY A 136 0.59 19.92 -11.26
N SER A 137 0.95 19.05 -12.20
CA SER A 137 0.07 18.69 -13.32
C SER A 137 -1.00 17.69 -12.87
N ALA A 138 -1.56 16.90 -13.79
CA ALA A 138 -2.36 15.73 -13.41
C ALA A 138 -1.59 14.81 -12.45
N ASP A 139 -0.26 14.74 -12.54
CA ASP A 139 0.58 13.87 -11.71
C ASP A 139 0.50 14.18 -10.20
N ARG A 140 -0.09 15.31 -9.79
CA ARG A 140 -0.44 15.54 -8.37
C ARG A 140 -1.36 14.45 -7.81
N PHE A 141 -2.18 13.81 -8.65
CA PHE A 141 -3.01 12.66 -8.26
C PHE A 141 -2.21 11.36 -8.09
N LEU A 142 -1.09 11.22 -8.82
CA LEU A 142 -0.12 10.17 -8.54
C LEU A 142 0.62 10.45 -7.24
N ALA A 143 0.88 11.73 -6.92
CA ALA A 143 1.48 12.11 -5.65
C ALA A 143 0.54 11.84 -4.46
N SER A 144 -0.74 12.23 -4.54
CA SER A 144 -1.72 11.96 -3.48
C SER A 144 -1.95 10.47 -3.29
N GLY A 145 -2.06 9.71 -4.39
CA GLY A 145 -2.23 8.28 -4.35
C GLY A 145 -1.02 7.55 -3.79
N LEU A 146 0.12 7.62 -4.48
CA LEU A 146 1.26 6.75 -4.20
C LEU A 146 1.87 7.05 -2.84
N TYR A 147 2.10 8.33 -2.57
CA TYR A 147 2.73 8.73 -1.32
C TYR A 147 1.73 8.67 -0.17
N GLY A 148 0.43 8.90 -0.42
CA GLY A 148 -0.59 8.86 0.63
C GLY A 148 -0.67 7.50 1.32
N TYR A 149 -0.82 6.40 0.57
CA TYR A 149 -0.90 5.08 1.18
C TYR A 149 0.42 4.65 1.84
N GLN A 150 1.56 5.00 1.22
CA GLN A 150 2.89 4.68 1.78
C GLN A 150 3.12 5.43 3.10
N PHE A 151 2.68 6.69 3.19
CA PHE A 151 2.85 7.52 4.37
C PHE A 151 1.98 7.04 5.52
N ALA A 152 0.72 6.68 5.24
CA ALA A 152 -0.18 6.08 6.20
C ALA A 152 0.38 4.75 6.76
N ASN A 153 0.92 3.89 5.89
CA ASN A 153 1.56 2.64 6.32
C ASN A 153 2.80 2.88 7.20
N ALA A 154 3.61 3.89 6.90
CA ALA A 154 4.74 4.26 7.76
C ALA A 154 4.29 4.76 9.14
N ALA A 155 3.24 5.59 9.18
CA ALA A 155 2.67 6.12 10.42
C ALA A 155 2.03 5.03 11.28
N GLU A 156 1.33 4.09 10.66
CA GLU A 156 0.70 2.96 11.32
C GLU A 156 1.70 2.11 12.12
N LEU A 157 2.89 1.91 11.57
CA LEU A 157 3.95 1.17 12.26
C LEU A 157 4.44 1.85 13.54
N VAL A 158 4.22 3.15 13.74
CA VAL A 158 4.63 3.88 14.95
C VAL A 158 3.45 4.55 15.67
N ARG A 159 2.20 4.14 15.37
CA ARG A 159 0.96 4.74 15.90
C ARG A 159 0.97 4.97 17.41
N GLY A 160 1.53 4.03 18.17
CA GLY A 160 1.63 4.08 19.63
C GLY A 160 3.02 4.39 20.17
N HIS A 161 3.96 4.88 19.35
CA HIS A 161 5.30 5.26 19.80
C HIS A 161 5.27 6.62 20.50
N ASP A 162 5.98 6.75 21.62
CA ASP A 162 5.98 7.96 22.43
C ASP A 162 6.45 9.19 21.64
N GLY A 163 5.68 10.28 21.79
CA GLY A 163 5.91 11.55 21.10
C GLY A 163 5.44 11.60 19.65
N PHE A 164 4.84 10.52 19.10
CA PHE A 164 4.23 10.60 17.78
C PHE A 164 2.93 11.41 17.83
N GLU A 165 2.88 12.48 17.03
CA GLU A 165 1.76 13.42 16.98
C GLU A 165 0.66 12.88 16.04
N LEU A 166 0.10 11.71 16.38
CA LEU A 166 -0.83 10.97 15.52
C LEU A 166 -2.01 11.82 15.03
N ALA A 167 -2.64 12.60 15.91
CA ALA A 167 -3.78 13.43 15.54
C ALA A 167 -3.40 14.51 14.51
N ARG A 168 -2.23 15.13 14.63
CA ARG A 168 -1.72 16.10 13.64
C ARG A 168 -1.41 15.41 12.32
N PHE A 169 -0.82 14.23 12.39
CA PHE A 169 -0.51 13.44 11.20
C PHE A 169 -1.79 13.01 10.45
N GLN A 170 -2.78 12.45 11.15
CA GLN A 170 -4.11 12.13 10.59
C GLN A 170 -4.75 13.35 9.93
N LYS A 171 -4.69 14.52 10.59
CA LYS A 171 -5.21 15.77 10.02
C LYS A 171 -4.51 16.14 8.69
N MET A 172 -3.18 16.06 8.61
CA MET A 172 -2.46 16.28 7.35
C MET A 172 -2.93 15.30 6.26
N MET A 173 -3.10 14.01 6.59
CA MET A 173 -3.57 13.01 5.62
C MET A 173 -4.98 13.34 5.10
N LEU A 174 -5.88 13.75 6.00
CA LEU A 174 -7.27 14.11 5.67
C LEU A 174 -7.39 15.43 4.90
N ASP A 175 -6.49 16.38 5.12
CA ASP A 175 -6.56 17.71 4.51
C ASP A 175 -5.77 17.79 3.18
N VAL A 176 -4.66 17.06 3.06
CA VAL A 176 -3.71 17.21 1.94
C VAL A 176 -3.81 16.07 0.94
N PHE A 177 -3.95 14.82 1.39
CA PHE A 177 -3.91 13.65 0.53
C PHE A 177 -5.30 13.18 0.13
N HIS A 178 -6.17 12.96 1.12
CA HIS A 178 -7.51 12.41 0.90
C HIS A 178 -8.36 13.21 -0.11
N PRO A 179 -8.43 14.56 -0.06
CA PRO A 179 -9.31 15.31 -0.96
C PRO A 179 -8.90 15.17 -2.43
N LEU A 180 -7.60 15.11 -2.72
CA LEU A 180 -7.10 14.88 -4.08
C LEU A 180 -7.38 13.46 -4.56
N SER A 181 -7.19 12.46 -3.69
CA SER A 181 -7.48 11.07 -4.06
C SER A 181 -8.97 10.83 -4.29
N GLU A 182 -9.85 11.38 -3.45
CA GLU A 182 -11.29 11.28 -3.66
C GLU A 182 -11.75 12.06 -4.90
N ASP A 183 -11.23 13.28 -5.13
CA ASP A 183 -11.53 14.06 -6.32
C ASP A 183 -11.13 13.33 -7.61
N PHE A 184 -9.98 12.64 -7.61
CA PHE A 184 -9.57 11.82 -8.73
C PHE A 184 -10.57 10.68 -9.01
N LEU A 185 -10.98 9.95 -7.98
CA LEU A 185 -11.92 8.83 -8.12
C LEU A 185 -13.34 9.29 -8.53
N ALA A 186 -13.73 10.51 -8.15
CA ALA A 186 -15.03 11.06 -8.46
C ALA A 186 -15.09 11.71 -9.85
N HIS A 187 -14.03 12.41 -10.24
CA HIS A 187 -14.07 13.32 -11.39
C HIS A 187 -12.98 13.08 -12.43
N HIS A 188 -12.00 12.22 -12.17
CA HIS A 188 -10.89 11.89 -13.09
C HIS A 188 -10.25 13.14 -13.69
N ASN A 189 -9.98 14.16 -12.85
CA ASN A 189 -9.43 15.45 -13.29
C ASN A 189 -10.24 16.16 -14.40
N GLY A 190 -11.56 15.97 -14.42
CA GLY A 190 -12.47 16.51 -15.44
C GLY A 190 -12.40 15.82 -16.81
N SER A 191 -11.63 14.73 -16.92
CA SER A 191 -11.51 13.93 -18.13
C SER A 191 -12.61 12.87 -18.21
N TYR A 192 -12.73 12.23 -19.38
CA TYR A 192 -13.59 11.06 -19.51
C TYR A 192 -13.15 9.93 -18.55
N ILE A 193 -14.10 9.19 -18.00
CA ILE A 193 -13.88 8.20 -16.92
C ILE A 193 -12.81 7.13 -17.25
N THR A 194 -12.65 6.79 -18.53
CA THR A 194 -11.64 5.81 -18.99
C THR A 194 -10.36 6.44 -19.54
N ASN A 195 -10.15 7.74 -19.37
CA ASN A 195 -8.99 8.45 -19.91
C ASN A 195 -7.66 8.03 -19.23
N TYR A 196 -7.71 7.71 -17.94
CA TYR A 196 -6.54 7.33 -17.16
C TYR A 196 -6.39 5.81 -17.09
N TRP A 197 -5.14 5.35 -17.06
CA TRP A 197 -4.80 3.95 -16.85
C TRP A 197 -5.14 3.49 -15.42
N ALA A 198 -5.36 2.19 -15.26
CA ALA A 198 -5.81 1.59 -14.00
C ALA A 198 -4.95 1.94 -12.77
N ASN A 199 -3.63 2.10 -12.93
CA ASN A 199 -2.72 2.47 -11.85
C ASN A 199 -3.07 3.81 -11.19
N TRP A 200 -3.66 4.76 -11.93
CA TRP A 200 -4.04 6.07 -11.41
C TRP A 200 -5.20 5.95 -10.42
N ASP A 201 -6.24 5.20 -10.80
CA ASP A 201 -7.35 4.85 -9.91
C ASP A 201 -6.84 4.03 -8.72
N LEU A 202 -6.11 2.93 -8.98
CA LEU A 202 -5.62 2.02 -7.96
C LEU A 202 -4.77 2.71 -6.90
N THR A 203 -3.90 3.65 -7.28
CA THR A 203 -3.10 4.36 -6.29
C THR A 203 -3.93 5.29 -5.42
N ASN A 204 -5.00 5.87 -5.95
CA ASN A 204 -5.91 6.72 -5.19
C ASN A 204 -6.86 5.90 -4.32
N ILE A 205 -7.31 4.72 -4.77
CA ILE A 205 -8.03 3.75 -3.94
C ILE A 205 -7.17 3.33 -2.74
N ALA A 206 -5.90 2.96 -2.97
CA ALA A 206 -4.98 2.57 -1.90
C ALA A 206 -4.79 3.69 -0.87
N SER A 207 -4.71 4.95 -1.32
CA SER A 207 -4.60 6.12 -0.43
C SER A 207 -5.85 6.32 0.41
N VAL A 208 -7.04 6.32 -0.21
CA VAL A 208 -8.31 6.47 0.53
C VAL A 208 -8.50 5.34 1.56
N LEU A 209 -8.20 4.09 1.18
CA LEU A 209 -8.27 2.94 2.08
C LEU A 209 -7.32 3.09 3.27
N ALA A 210 -6.04 3.36 3.01
CA ALA A 210 -5.03 3.48 4.06
C ALA A 210 -5.31 4.68 5.00
N ILE A 211 -5.79 5.80 4.47
CA ILE A 211 -6.20 6.96 5.28
C ILE A 211 -7.45 6.63 6.12
N GLY A 212 -8.41 5.90 5.56
CA GLY A 212 -9.58 5.41 6.28
C GLY A 212 -9.20 4.55 7.48
N ILE A 213 -8.34 3.55 7.28
CA ILE A 213 -7.82 2.71 8.37
C ILE A 213 -7.04 3.55 9.39
N LEU A 214 -6.13 4.43 8.93
CA LEU A 214 -5.32 5.26 9.82
C LEU A 214 -6.18 6.14 10.73
N CYS A 215 -7.31 6.62 10.24
CA CYS A 215 -8.21 7.55 10.94
C CYS A 215 -9.40 6.86 11.62
N ASP A 216 -9.45 5.52 11.65
CA ASP A 216 -10.59 4.76 12.15
C ASP A 216 -11.93 5.15 11.45
N ASP A 217 -11.86 5.55 10.18
CA ASP A 217 -12.98 6.05 9.38
C ASP A 217 -13.52 4.97 8.44
N ARG A 218 -14.53 4.24 8.92
CA ARG A 218 -15.16 3.16 8.18
C ARG A 218 -15.80 3.59 6.86
N ALA A 219 -16.33 4.81 6.78
CA ALA A 219 -16.96 5.29 5.55
C ALA A 219 -15.93 5.44 4.42
N LYS A 220 -14.70 5.87 4.74
CA LYS A 220 -13.61 5.94 3.75
C LYS A 220 -13.11 4.56 3.33
N VAL A 221 -13.05 3.62 4.27
CA VAL A 221 -12.72 2.21 3.96
C VAL A 221 -13.76 1.61 3.02
N ASP A 222 -15.04 1.74 3.36
CA ASP A 222 -16.15 1.23 2.55
C ASP A 222 -16.16 1.90 1.17
N ARG A 223 -15.91 3.23 1.09
CA ARG A 223 -15.77 3.97 -0.16
C ARG A 223 -14.69 3.39 -1.07
N ALA A 224 -13.51 3.10 -0.55
CA ALA A 224 -12.40 2.53 -1.31
C ALA A 224 -12.69 1.09 -1.77
N VAL A 225 -13.23 0.25 -0.88
CA VAL A 225 -13.61 -1.14 -1.20
C VAL A 225 -14.71 -1.19 -2.25
N GLU A 226 -15.71 -0.30 -2.15
CA GLU A 226 -16.77 -0.22 -3.16
C GLU A 226 -16.22 0.25 -4.51
N TYR A 227 -15.38 1.28 -4.53
CA TYR A 227 -14.77 1.71 -5.79
C TYR A 227 -13.94 0.59 -6.41
N PHE A 228 -13.16 -0.16 -5.62
CA PHE A 228 -12.40 -1.28 -6.12
C PHE A 228 -13.29 -2.36 -6.76
N LYS A 229 -14.46 -2.67 -6.17
CA LYS A 229 -15.36 -3.69 -6.69
C LYS A 229 -16.20 -3.22 -7.88
N HIS A 230 -16.70 -1.99 -7.82
CA HIS A 230 -17.82 -1.50 -8.63
C HIS A 230 -17.61 -0.09 -9.21
N GLY A 231 -16.43 0.51 -9.04
CA GLY A 231 -16.09 1.82 -9.60
C GLY A 231 -16.14 1.86 -11.13
N ALA A 232 -16.49 3.03 -11.68
CA ALA A 232 -16.63 3.22 -13.12
C ALA A 232 -15.29 3.43 -13.85
N GLY A 233 -14.24 3.87 -13.14
CA GLY A 233 -12.91 4.08 -13.71
C GLY A 233 -12.09 2.80 -13.89
N MET A 234 -10.91 2.94 -14.49
CA MET A 234 -10.11 1.81 -14.96
C MET A 234 -9.48 0.99 -13.83
N GLY A 235 -9.43 1.49 -12.61
CA GLY A 235 -8.88 0.76 -11.45
C GLY A 235 -9.87 -0.09 -10.67
N SER A 236 -11.16 -0.11 -11.04
CA SER A 236 -12.05 -1.13 -10.50
C SER A 236 -11.68 -2.50 -11.07
N VAL A 237 -11.79 -3.55 -10.26
CA VAL A 237 -11.28 -4.89 -10.59
C VAL A 237 -11.79 -5.42 -11.93
N LYS A 238 -13.06 -5.13 -12.26
CA LYS A 238 -13.69 -5.57 -13.51
C LYS A 238 -13.18 -4.83 -14.74
N ASN A 239 -12.77 -3.57 -14.60
CA ASN A 239 -12.22 -2.77 -15.69
C ASN A 239 -10.71 -2.97 -15.84
N ALA A 240 -10.02 -3.19 -14.72
CA ALA A 240 -8.58 -3.39 -14.68
C ALA A 240 -8.20 -4.80 -15.19
N ILE A 241 -9.10 -5.78 -15.02
CA ILE A 241 -8.99 -7.15 -15.52
C ILE A 241 -10.23 -7.49 -16.36
N PRO A 242 -10.32 -6.98 -17.61
CA PRO A 242 -11.53 -7.09 -18.42
C PRO A 242 -11.79 -8.50 -18.96
N VAL A 243 -10.76 -9.36 -19.03
CA VAL A 243 -10.86 -10.72 -19.56
C VAL A 243 -10.41 -11.70 -18.49
N VAL A 244 -11.30 -12.63 -18.14
CA VAL A 244 -11.01 -13.76 -17.23
C VAL A 244 -11.37 -15.05 -17.96
N TYR A 245 -10.38 -15.94 -18.07
CA TYR A 245 -10.49 -17.23 -18.73
C TYR A 245 -11.07 -18.28 -17.77
N ALA A 246 -11.64 -19.37 -18.33
CA ALA A 246 -12.32 -20.41 -17.56
C ALA A 246 -11.39 -21.18 -16.60
N ASP A 247 -10.08 -21.14 -16.84
CA ASP A 247 -9.05 -21.74 -15.99
C ASP A 247 -8.58 -20.82 -14.84
N GLY A 248 -9.15 -19.61 -14.75
CA GLY A 248 -8.81 -18.62 -13.72
C GLY A 248 -7.65 -17.68 -14.10
N LEU A 249 -7.04 -17.85 -15.29
CA LEU A 249 -6.10 -16.86 -15.82
C LEU A 249 -6.85 -15.59 -16.26
N ALA A 250 -6.17 -14.45 -16.27
CA ALA A 250 -6.81 -13.18 -16.62
C ALA A 250 -5.84 -12.20 -17.29
N GLU A 251 -6.41 -11.26 -18.05
CA GLU A 251 -5.64 -10.24 -18.78
C GLU A 251 -5.68 -8.91 -18.03
N TRP A 252 -4.51 -8.43 -17.65
CA TRP A 252 -4.32 -7.14 -17.00
C TRP A 252 -4.23 -6.01 -18.04
N VAL A 253 -5.02 -4.96 -17.86
CA VAL A 253 -5.17 -3.90 -18.88
C VAL A 253 -3.88 -3.12 -19.18
N GLU A 254 -2.92 -3.05 -18.25
CA GLU A 254 -1.61 -2.41 -18.49
C GLU A 254 -0.50 -3.38 -18.86
N ALA A 255 -0.79 -4.65 -19.17
CA ALA A 255 0.23 -5.64 -19.53
C ALA A 255 1.02 -5.26 -20.80
N GLY A 256 0.43 -4.45 -21.69
CA GLY A 256 1.09 -3.93 -22.89
C GLY A 256 2.01 -2.72 -22.67
N ARG A 257 2.11 -2.21 -21.44
CA ARG A 257 2.98 -1.08 -21.11
C ARG A 257 4.40 -1.55 -20.74
N ASP A 258 5.30 -0.62 -20.47
CA ASP A 258 6.62 -0.95 -19.94
C ASP A 258 6.50 -1.69 -18.58
N GLN A 259 7.52 -2.50 -18.25
CA GLN A 259 7.46 -3.39 -17.08
C GLN A 259 7.15 -2.66 -15.76
N GLY A 260 7.63 -1.42 -15.60
CA GLY A 260 7.37 -0.66 -14.39
C GLY A 260 5.88 -0.41 -14.18
N HIS A 261 5.19 0.01 -15.24
CA HIS A 261 3.76 0.26 -15.18
C HIS A 261 2.92 -1.02 -15.15
N ALA A 262 3.32 -2.04 -15.91
CA ALA A 262 2.64 -3.33 -15.91
C ALA A 262 2.62 -3.96 -14.50
N LEU A 263 3.73 -3.87 -13.77
CA LEU A 263 3.85 -4.42 -12.41
C LEU A 263 3.28 -3.51 -11.33
N LEU A 264 3.30 -2.18 -11.52
CA LEU A 264 2.77 -1.23 -10.54
C LEU A 264 1.30 -1.49 -10.22
N GLY A 265 0.46 -1.62 -11.25
CA GLY A 265 -0.98 -1.83 -11.04
C GLY A 265 -1.29 -3.14 -10.30
N VAL A 266 -0.64 -4.24 -10.68
CA VAL A 266 -0.76 -5.54 -9.98
C VAL A 266 -0.31 -5.42 -8.52
N GLY A 267 0.82 -4.75 -8.27
CA GLY A 267 1.31 -4.49 -6.91
C GLY A 267 0.35 -3.64 -6.07
N LEU A 268 -0.29 -2.63 -6.66
CA LEU A 268 -1.30 -1.81 -5.99
C LEU A 268 -2.57 -2.61 -5.68
N MET A 269 -3.03 -3.48 -6.58
CA MET A 269 -4.17 -4.37 -6.30
C MET A 269 -3.85 -5.29 -5.10
N GLY A 270 -2.67 -5.89 -5.07
CA GLY A 270 -2.22 -6.69 -3.93
C GLY A 270 -2.18 -5.87 -2.64
N THR A 271 -1.66 -4.64 -2.69
CA THR A 271 -1.62 -3.69 -1.55
C THR A 271 -3.03 -3.41 -1.03
N ILE A 272 -4.00 -3.12 -1.91
CA ILE A 272 -5.39 -2.85 -1.54
C ILE A 272 -6.02 -4.08 -0.88
N CYS A 273 -5.87 -5.26 -1.51
CA CYS A 273 -6.40 -6.51 -0.98
C CYS A 273 -5.82 -6.85 0.39
N GLU A 274 -4.50 -6.69 0.59
CA GLU A 274 -3.83 -6.95 1.86
C GLU A 274 -4.34 -6.01 2.97
N MET A 275 -4.42 -4.70 2.69
CA MET A 275 -4.94 -3.73 3.67
C MET A 275 -6.43 -3.93 3.97
N ALA A 276 -7.22 -4.43 3.02
CA ALA A 276 -8.64 -4.73 3.25
C ALA A 276 -8.86 -6.07 3.99
N TRP A 277 -7.87 -6.96 3.94
CA TRP A 277 -7.90 -8.26 4.61
C TRP A 277 -7.49 -8.18 6.08
N ASN A 278 -6.47 -7.36 6.37
CA ASN A 278 -5.94 -7.15 7.72
C ASN A 278 -6.88 -6.33 8.62
#